data_AF-A0A843BYB8-F1
#
_entry.id   AF-A0A843BYB8-F1
#
_cell.length_a   1.000
_cell.length_b   1.000
_cell.length_c   1.000
_cell.angle_alpha   90.00
_cell.angle_beta   90.00
_cell.angle_gamma   90.00
#
_symmetry.space_group_name_H-M   'P 1'
#
loop_
_entity.id
_entity.type
_entity.pdbx_description
1 polymer ?
#
loop_
_entity_poly.entity_id
_entity_poly.type
_entity_poly.pdbx_seq_one_letter_code
_entity_poly.pdbx_strand_id
1 'polypeptide(L)'
;MRKKGLVIWIMSTLTVITLIHLIDSVNAFLFNNPTQLLQIYPILNTFLTQMSTQIYFYLSAATSAILWGITCIIAFDNPVELFLNKILSDAKQQSLDEAKVMDGKGELFDLMYEKMESDSETLSHVKDLIRNVRSEVREIAPIKVSMEKTRRDLSKITKQLITLEEKVFYPLVCHSCSHPVRADFKLCPYCGIALQLTEITISQ
;
A
#
# COMPACT_ATOMS: atom_id res chain seq x y z
N MET A 1 -15.58 26.01 -35.84
CA MET A 1 -16.38 24.93 -36.47
C MET A 1 -17.26 25.45 -37.61
N ARG A 2 -18.28 26.30 -37.36
CA ARG A 2 -19.31 26.67 -38.37
C ARG A 2 -18.79 27.36 -39.64
N LYS A 3 -17.83 28.30 -39.52
CA LYS A 3 -17.23 29.01 -40.67
C LYS A 3 -16.36 28.09 -41.55
N LYS A 4 -15.55 27.22 -40.95
CA LYS A 4 -14.75 26.21 -41.68
C LYS A 4 -15.63 25.20 -42.41
N GLY A 5 -16.70 24.71 -41.75
CA GLY A 5 -17.67 23.81 -42.37
C GLY A 5 -18.38 24.41 -43.58
N LEU A 6 -18.74 25.70 -43.52
CA LEU A 6 -19.32 26.42 -44.65
C LEU A 6 -18.34 26.55 -45.82
N VAL A 7 -17.07 26.87 -45.54
CA VAL A 7 -16.03 26.95 -46.58
C VAL A 7 -15.76 25.59 -47.22
N ILE A 8 -15.67 24.52 -46.43
CA ILE A 8 -15.50 23.15 -46.95
C ILE A 8 -16.69 22.76 -47.82
N TRP A 9 -17.91 23.09 -47.40
CA TRP A 9 -19.12 22.80 -48.18
C TRP A 9 -19.14 23.54 -49.52
N ILE A 10 -18.84 24.84 -49.52
CA ILE A 10 -18.74 25.64 -50.76
C ILE A 10 -17.62 25.11 -51.66
N MET A 11 -16.42 24.87 -51.13
CA MET A 11 -15.29 24.41 -51.94
C MET A 11 -15.49 22.99 -52.46
N SER A 12 -16.08 22.09 -51.67
CA SER A 12 -16.41 20.73 -52.10
C SER A 12 -17.48 20.73 -53.20
N THR A 13 -18.53 21.55 -53.07
CA THR A 13 -19.56 21.66 -54.12
C THR A 13 -18.99 22.25 -55.41
N LEU A 14 -18.13 23.27 -55.30
CA LEU A 14 -17.46 23.85 -56.45
C LEU A 14 -16.51 22.85 -57.14
N THR A 15 -15.80 22.04 -56.35
CA THR A 15 -14.92 20.97 -56.87
C THR A 15 -15.72 19.92 -57.63
N VAL A 16 -16.91 19.55 -57.16
CA VAL A 16 -17.80 18.61 -57.89
C VAL A 16 -18.25 19.22 -59.21
N ILE A 17 -18.62 20.50 -59.23
CA ILE A 17 -19.01 21.19 -60.47
C ILE A 17 -17.84 21.20 -61.47
N THR A 18 -16.63 21.56 -61.04
CA THR A 18 -15.46 21.55 -61.94
C THR A 18 -15.09 20.14 -62.40
N LEU A 19 -15.34 19.12 -61.58
CA LEU A 19 -15.14 17.72 -61.98
C LEU A 19 -16.11 17.30 -63.09
N ILE A 20 -17.37 17.75 -63.06
CA ILE A 20 -18.33 17.50 -64.14
C ILE A 20 -17.87 18.17 -65.44
N HIS A 21 -17.39 19.41 -65.37
CA HIS A 21 -16.76 20.09 -66.52
C HIS A 21 -15.52 19.36 -67.01
N LEU A 22 -14.70 18.80 -66.11
CA LEU A 22 -13.54 18.01 -66.47
C LEU A 22 -13.96 16.74 -67.24
N ILE A 23 -14.97 16.02 -66.76
CA ILE A 23 -15.50 14.82 -67.43
C ILE A 23 -16.03 15.16 -68.83
N ASP A 24 -16.82 16.23 -68.96
CA ASP A 24 -17.30 16.72 -70.26
C ASP A 24 -16.14 17.10 -71.19
N SER A 25 -15.13 17.79 -70.68
CA SER A 25 -13.95 18.19 -71.46
C SER A 25 -13.11 16.99 -71.91
N VAL A 26 -12.98 15.96 -71.07
CA VAL A 26 -12.30 14.69 -71.42
C VAL A 26 -13.07 13.97 -72.50
N ASN A 27 -14.40 13.89 -72.39
CA ASN A 27 -15.24 13.28 -73.41
C ASN A 27 -15.16 14.02 -74.74
N ALA A 28 -15.21 15.35 -74.72
CA ALA A 28 -15.07 16.18 -75.91
C ALA A 28 -13.67 16.04 -76.55
N PHE A 29 -12.61 15.97 -75.72
CA PHE A 29 -11.23 15.83 -76.20
C PHE A 29 -10.92 14.44 -76.78
N LEU A 30 -11.39 13.36 -76.14
CA LEU A 30 -11.09 11.99 -76.56
C LEU A 30 -11.97 11.50 -77.72
N PHE A 31 -13.26 11.86 -77.73
CA PHE A 31 -14.21 11.38 -78.73
C PHE A 31 -14.54 12.42 -79.80
N ASN A 32 -13.89 13.60 -79.76
CA ASN A 32 -14.12 14.72 -80.66
C ASN A 32 -15.60 15.18 -80.69
N ASN A 33 -16.28 14.99 -79.56
CA ASN A 33 -17.68 15.38 -79.36
C ASN A 33 -17.79 16.89 -79.08
N PRO A 34 -18.94 17.52 -79.40
CA PRO A 34 -19.18 18.89 -79.00
C PRO A 34 -19.27 19.00 -77.47
N THR A 35 -18.81 20.11 -76.92
CA THR A 35 -18.88 20.40 -75.49
C THR A 35 -20.32 20.70 -75.07
N GLN A 36 -21.01 19.70 -74.52
CA GLN A 36 -22.44 19.79 -74.24
C GLN A 36 -22.71 20.72 -73.07
N LEU A 37 -21.85 20.70 -72.04
CA LEU A 37 -22.09 21.47 -70.82
C LEU A 37 -22.03 22.98 -71.06
N LEU A 38 -21.14 23.43 -71.96
CA LEU A 38 -21.01 24.85 -72.33
C LEU A 38 -22.28 25.39 -73.01
N GLN A 39 -23.01 24.54 -73.74
CA GLN A 39 -24.24 24.92 -74.46
C GLN A 39 -25.45 25.13 -73.54
N ILE A 40 -25.39 24.59 -72.32
CA ILE A 40 -26.48 24.70 -71.32
C ILE A 40 -26.52 26.08 -70.67
N TYR A 41 -25.47 26.91 -70.83
CA TYR A 41 -25.37 28.23 -70.21
C TYR A 41 -25.78 29.36 -71.18
N PRO A 42 -27.08 29.72 -71.30
CA PRO A 42 -27.56 30.64 -72.33
C PRO A 42 -26.91 32.03 -72.30
N ILE A 43 -26.46 32.49 -71.13
CA ILE A 43 -25.88 33.82 -70.92
C ILE A 43 -24.38 33.86 -71.28
N LEU A 44 -23.65 32.77 -71.02
CA LEU A 44 -22.20 32.70 -71.29
C LEU A 44 -21.86 31.93 -72.57
N ASN A 45 -22.85 31.29 -73.21
CA ASN A 45 -22.67 30.44 -74.39
C ASN A 45 -21.89 31.15 -75.51
N THR A 46 -22.16 32.43 -75.76
CA THR A 46 -21.49 33.21 -76.83
C THR A 46 -19.98 33.37 -76.62
N PHE A 47 -19.54 33.61 -75.39
CA PHE A 47 -18.12 33.68 -75.05
C PHE A 47 -17.47 32.30 -74.94
N LEU A 48 -18.22 31.33 -74.42
CA LEU A 48 -17.72 29.99 -74.11
C LEU A 48 -17.61 29.08 -75.36
N THR A 49 -18.44 29.29 -76.37
CA THR A 49 -18.40 28.56 -77.66
C THR A 49 -17.22 28.95 -78.56
N GLN A 50 -16.61 30.12 -78.33
CA GLN A 50 -15.37 30.50 -79.02
C GLN A 50 -14.13 29.76 -78.47
N MET A 51 -14.27 29.06 -77.34
CA MET A 51 -13.17 28.36 -76.68
C MET A 51 -12.89 27.02 -77.36
N SER A 52 -11.63 26.76 -77.69
CA SER A 52 -11.24 25.45 -78.25
C SER A 52 -11.33 24.35 -77.20
N THR A 53 -11.62 23.13 -77.63
CA THR A 53 -11.72 21.95 -76.76
C THR A 53 -10.48 21.74 -75.90
N GLN A 54 -9.28 22.05 -76.43
CA GLN A 54 -8.02 21.93 -75.71
C GLN A 54 -7.93 22.91 -74.53
N ILE A 55 -8.32 24.17 -74.76
CA ILE A 55 -8.27 25.20 -73.72
C ILE A 55 -9.31 24.88 -72.64
N TYR A 56 -10.50 24.42 -73.03
CA TYR A 56 -11.53 23.99 -72.08
C TYR A 56 -11.07 22.82 -71.20
N PHE A 57 -10.37 21.84 -71.77
CA PHE A 57 -9.78 20.73 -71.02
C PHE A 57 -8.73 21.19 -70.00
N TYR A 58 -7.72 21.97 -70.43
CA TYR A 58 -6.68 22.45 -69.52
C TYR A 58 -7.24 23.33 -68.40
N LEU A 59 -8.21 24.19 -68.72
CA LEU A 59 -8.85 25.06 -67.74
C LEU A 59 -9.65 24.25 -66.72
N SER A 60 -10.44 23.26 -67.17
CA SER A 60 -11.23 22.39 -66.28
C SER A 60 -10.34 21.51 -65.42
N ALA A 61 -9.22 21.04 -65.96
CA ALA A 61 -8.24 20.24 -65.21
C ALA A 61 -7.52 21.07 -64.15
N ALA A 62 -7.03 22.27 -64.51
CA ALA A 62 -6.34 23.16 -63.59
C ALA A 62 -7.27 23.62 -62.45
N THR A 63 -8.49 24.05 -62.77
CA THR A 63 -9.47 24.49 -61.77
C THR A 63 -9.87 23.35 -60.83
N SER A 64 -10.09 22.14 -61.36
CA SER A 64 -10.38 20.97 -60.52
C SER A 64 -9.23 20.63 -59.58
N ALA A 65 -7.99 20.63 -60.07
CA ALA A 65 -6.82 20.33 -59.25
C ALA A 65 -6.61 21.37 -58.14
N ILE A 66 -6.77 22.67 -58.45
CA ILE A 66 -6.61 23.75 -57.48
C ILE A 66 -7.71 23.67 -56.40
N LEU A 67 -8.98 23.55 -56.79
CA LEU A 67 -10.10 23.51 -55.85
C LEU A 67 -10.05 22.26 -54.97
N TRP A 68 -9.68 21.12 -55.55
CA TRP A 68 -9.46 19.90 -54.79
C TRP A 68 -8.29 20.06 -53.79
N GLY A 69 -7.16 20.60 -54.23
CA GLY A 69 -6.01 20.88 -53.37
C GLY A 69 -6.34 21.80 -52.20
N ILE A 70 -7.05 22.91 -52.45
CA ILE A 70 -7.50 23.85 -51.41
C ILE A 70 -8.46 23.14 -50.44
N THR A 71 -9.40 22.36 -50.95
CA THR A 71 -10.36 21.61 -50.13
C THR A 71 -9.63 20.62 -49.21
N CYS A 72 -8.65 19.89 -49.74
CA CYS A 72 -7.82 18.97 -48.96
C CYS A 72 -7.04 19.70 -47.86
N ILE A 73 -6.36 20.81 -48.18
CA ILE A 73 -5.63 21.59 -47.17
C ILE A 73 -6.58 22.00 -46.05
N ILE A 74 -7.70 22.64 -46.36
CA ILE A 74 -8.65 23.13 -45.34
C ILE A 74 -9.27 21.98 -44.52
N ALA A 75 -9.54 20.84 -45.16
CA ALA A 75 -10.13 19.68 -44.50
C ALA A 75 -9.13 18.95 -43.58
N PHE A 76 -7.85 18.85 -43.96
CA PHE A 76 -6.84 18.08 -43.23
C PHE A 76 -6.02 18.89 -42.23
N ASP A 77 -5.91 20.21 -42.40
CA ASP A 77 -5.17 21.10 -41.48
C ASP A 77 -5.72 21.02 -40.04
N ASN A 78 -7.05 20.88 -39.89
CA ASN A 78 -7.71 20.91 -38.59
C ASN A 78 -7.68 19.58 -37.79
N PRO A 79 -7.96 18.39 -38.37
CA PRO A 79 -7.97 17.14 -37.60
C PRO A 79 -6.58 16.66 -37.17
N VAL A 80 -5.55 16.85 -38.01
CA VAL A 80 -4.19 16.37 -37.71
C VAL A 80 -3.56 17.23 -36.61
N GLU A 81 -3.70 18.55 -36.69
CA GLU A 81 -3.21 19.46 -35.66
C GLU A 81 -3.91 19.23 -34.31
N LEU A 82 -5.24 19.02 -34.30
CA LEU A 82 -5.98 18.68 -33.09
C LEU A 82 -5.54 17.35 -32.48
N PHE A 83 -5.29 16.34 -33.32
CA PHE A 83 -4.82 15.05 -32.86
C PHE A 83 -3.40 15.12 -32.29
N LEU A 84 -2.48 15.80 -32.96
CA LEU A 84 -1.10 16.00 -32.49
C LEU A 84 -1.06 16.79 -31.19
N ASN A 85 -1.80 17.90 -31.12
CA ASN A 85 -1.88 18.71 -29.90
C ASN A 85 -2.48 17.92 -28.74
N LYS A 86 -3.48 17.07 -29.00
CA LYS A 86 -4.05 16.19 -27.99
C LYS A 86 -3.05 15.14 -27.51
N ILE A 87 -2.35 14.45 -28.42
CA ILE A 87 -1.34 13.46 -28.03
C ILE A 87 -0.20 14.12 -27.25
N LEU A 88 0.27 15.29 -27.68
CA LEU A 88 1.31 16.02 -26.98
C LEU A 88 0.85 16.49 -25.58
N SER A 89 -0.40 16.96 -25.46
CA SER A 89 -0.95 17.35 -24.16
C SER A 89 -1.14 16.15 -23.24
N ASP A 90 -1.65 15.04 -23.77
CA ASP A 90 -1.89 13.82 -23.00
C ASP A 90 -0.56 13.20 -22.54
N ALA A 91 0.46 13.17 -23.40
CA ALA A 91 1.81 12.72 -23.04
C ALA A 91 2.45 13.62 -21.97
N LYS A 92 2.32 14.94 -22.09
CA LYS A 92 2.82 15.89 -21.09
C LYS A 92 2.10 15.70 -19.75
N GLN A 93 0.79 15.55 -19.78
CA GLN A 93 -0.01 15.32 -18.57
C GLN A 93 0.38 14.01 -17.88
N GLN A 94 0.54 12.93 -18.64
CA GLN A 94 0.98 11.64 -18.11
C GLN A 94 2.34 11.77 -17.42
N SER A 95 3.31 12.46 -18.03
CA SER A 95 4.63 12.66 -17.40
C SER A 95 4.58 13.44 -16.08
N LEU A 96 3.66 14.43 -15.98
CA LEU A 96 3.47 15.21 -14.75
C LEU A 96 2.79 14.39 -13.66
N ASP A 97 1.82 13.55 -14.02
CA ASP A 97 1.12 12.70 -13.06
C ASP A 97 2.03 11.57 -12.56
N GLU A 98 2.87 11.00 -13.43
CA GLU A 98 3.91 10.04 -13.04
C GLU A 98 4.95 10.67 -12.10
N ALA A 99 5.39 11.90 -12.36
CA ALA A 99 6.30 12.64 -11.49
C ALA A 99 5.68 12.89 -10.10
N LYS A 100 4.42 13.35 -10.03
CA LYS A 100 3.72 13.54 -8.75
C LYS A 100 3.54 12.24 -7.97
N VAL A 101 3.25 11.13 -8.65
CA VAL A 101 3.12 9.81 -8.01
C VAL A 101 4.48 9.33 -7.49
N MET A 102 5.56 9.59 -8.23
CA MET A 102 6.92 9.32 -7.74
C MET A 102 7.26 10.14 -6.51
N ASP A 103 6.99 11.45 -6.53
CA ASP A 103 7.25 12.34 -5.38
C ASP A 103 6.47 11.87 -4.15
N GLY A 104 5.17 11.57 -4.30
CA GLY A 104 4.35 11.05 -3.20
C GLY A 104 4.80 9.68 -2.68
N LYS A 105 5.37 8.82 -3.54
CA LYS A 105 6.00 7.57 -3.10
C LYS A 105 7.31 7.83 -2.35
N GLY A 106 8.08 8.84 -2.77
CA GLY A 106 9.28 9.30 -2.08
C GLY A 106 8.98 9.72 -0.65
N GLU A 107 8.00 10.62 -0.46
CA GLU A 107 7.55 11.06 0.87
C GLU A 107 7.09 9.89 1.75
N LEU A 108 6.38 8.91 1.18
CA LEU A 108 5.97 7.71 1.91
C LEU A 108 7.18 6.87 2.35
N PHE A 109 8.19 6.70 1.50
CA PHE A 109 9.41 5.99 1.85
C PHE A 109 10.20 6.71 2.94
N ASP A 110 10.26 8.04 2.90
CA ASP A 110 10.89 8.84 3.95
C ASP A 110 10.19 8.65 5.30
N LEU A 111 8.86 8.67 5.33
CA LEU A 111 8.07 8.37 6.54
C LEU A 111 8.29 6.95 7.05
N MET A 112 8.38 5.97 6.13
CA MET A 112 8.68 4.58 6.50
C MET A 112 10.08 4.44 7.07
N TYR A 113 11.06 5.15 6.50
CA TYR A 113 12.44 5.17 6.99
C TYR A 113 12.52 5.77 8.39
N GLU A 114 11.91 6.93 8.62
CA GLU A 114 11.86 7.59 9.92
C GLU A 114 11.20 6.69 10.98
N LYS A 115 10.09 6.03 10.63
CA LYS A 115 9.42 5.09 11.53
C LYS A 115 10.29 3.87 11.85
N MET A 116 10.96 3.31 10.84
CA MET A 116 11.84 2.16 11.04
C MET A 116 13.02 2.51 11.95
N GLU A 117 13.58 3.70 11.80
CA GLU A 117 14.66 4.19 12.68
C GLU A 117 14.16 4.34 14.12
N SER A 118 13.00 4.96 14.33
CA SER A 118 12.40 5.10 15.67
C SER A 118 12.09 3.75 16.34
N ASP A 119 11.56 2.79 15.57
CA ASP A 119 11.30 1.44 16.07
C ASP A 119 12.61 0.71 16.41
N SER A 120 13.67 0.92 15.62
CA SER A 120 15.02 0.38 15.87
C SER A 120 15.62 0.91 17.17
N GLU A 121 15.56 2.23 17.40
CA GLU A 121 16.00 2.86 18.64
C GLU A 121 15.24 2.30 19.85
N THR A 122 13.91 2.22 19.74
CA THR A 122 13.05 1.66 20.80
C THR A 122 13.42 0.20 21.10
N LEU A 123 13.66 -0.61 20.07
CA LEU A 123 14.07 -2.00 20.23
C LEU A 123 15.45 -2.11 20.90
N SER A 124 16.37 -1.20 20.60
CA SER A 124 17.67 -1.11 21.28
C SER A 124 17.50 -0.82 22.77
N HIS A 125 16.65 0.14 23.14
CA HIS A 125 16.34 0.44 24.54
C HIS A 125 15.72 -0.77 25.26
N VAL A 126 14.76 -1.44 24.63
CA VAL A 126 14.15 -2.66 25.20
C VAL A 126 15.19 -3.76 25.40
N LYS A 127 16.11 -3.94 24.45
CA LYS A 127 17.20 -4.92 24.55
C LYS A 127 18.11 -4.64 25.74
N ASP A 128 18.43 -3.38 26.00
CA ASP A 128 19.27 -3.00 27.12
C ASP A 128 18.55 -3.16 28.47
N LEU A 129 17.26 -2.85 28.54
CA LEU A 129 16.43 -3.14 29.72
C LEU A 129 16.40 -4.66 30.02
N ILE A 130 16.21 -5.50 28.99
CA ILE A 130 16.23 -6.96 29.15
C ILE A 130 17.58 -7.44 29.66
N ARG A 131 18.71 -6.86 29.20
CA ARG A 131 20.04 -7.20 29.69
C ARG A 131 20.20 -6.84 31.17
N ASN A 132 19.74 -5.65 31.58
CA ASN A 132 19.81 -5.21 32.98
C ASN A 132 18.95 -6.07 33.90
N VAL A 133 17.70 -6.35 33.53
CA VAL A 133 16.83 -7.25 34.31
C VAL A 133 17.47 -8.64 34.41
N ARG A 134 18.06 -9.14 33.33
CA ARG A 134 18.75 -10.43 33.34
C ARG A 134 19.96 -10.43 34.30
N SER A 135 20.74 -9.37 34.36
CA SER A 135 21.84 -9.27 35.33
C SER A 135 21.32 -9.22 36.77
N GLU A 136 20.31 -8.40 37.04
CA GLU A 136 19.71 -8.30 38.39
C GLU A 136 19.13 -9.64 38.86
N VAL A 137 18.39 -10.34 38.00
CA VAL A 137 17.86 -11.68 38.32
C VAL A 137 19.00 -12.67 38.60
N ARG A 138 20.12 -12.57 37.88
CA ARG A 138 21.30 -13.42 38.10
C ARG A 138 21.96 -13.15 39.45
N GLU A 139 21.95 -11.90 39.91
CA GLU A 139 22.46 -11.50 41.23
C GLU A 139 21.56 -11.97 42.38
N ILE A 140 20.24 -12.04 42.16
CA ILE A 140 19.27 -12.52 43.16
C ILE A 140 19.25 -14.06 43.26
N ALA A 141 19.63 -14.78 42.20
CA ALA A 141 19.66 -16.25 42.17
C ALA A 141 20.35 -16.92 43.39
N PRO A 142 21.56 -16.51 43.82
CA PRO A 142 22.21 -17.10 45.01
C PRO A 142 21.47 -16.81 46.32
N ILE A 143 20.75 -15.68 46.42
CA ILE A 143 19.95 -15.34 47.61
C ILE A 143 18.83 -16.37 47.80
N LYS A 144 18.16 -16.78 46.71
CA LYS A 144 17.13 -17.82 46.76
C LYS A 144 17.69 -19.15 47.32
N VAL A 145 18.86 -19.57 46.87
CA VAL A 145 19.53 -20.79 47.35
C VAL A 145 19.91 -20.66 48.83
N SER A 146 20.42 -19.50 49.24
CA SER A 146 20.74 -19.21 50.64
C SER A 146 19.49 -19.24 51.53
N MET A 147 18.40 -18.61 51.10
CA MET A 147 17.11 -18.62 51.81
C MET A 147 16.56 -20.04 51.98
N GLU A 148 16.63 -20.88 50.95
CA GLU A 148 16.22 -22.28 51.06
C GLU A 148 17.08 -23.07 52.05
N LYS A 149 18.38 -22.80 52.12
CA LYS A 149 19.28 -23.38 53.13
C LYS A 149 18.89 -22.91 54.53
N THR A 150 18.76 -21.60 54.76
CA THR A 150 18.35 -21.04 56.06
C THR A 150 16.99 -21.58 56.50
N ARG A 151 16.03 -21.74 55.58
CA ARG A 151 14.72 -22.35 55.88
C ARG A 151 14.86 -23.79 56.36
N ARG A 152 15.74 -24.59 55.75
CA ARG A 152 16.02 -25.96 56.21
C ARG A 152 16.65 -25.96 57.60
N ASP A 153 17.64 -25.09 57.82
CA ASP A 153 18.33 -24.99 59.11
C ASP A 153 17.36 -24.57 60.24
N LEU A 154 16.50 -23.57 59.97
CA LEU A 154 15.42 -23.18 60.88
C LEU A 154 14.49 -24.34 61.19
N SER A 155 14.04 -25.09 60.17
CA SER A 155 13.16 -26.24 60.38
C SER A 155 13.81 -27.33 61.25
N LYS A 156 15.12 -27.50 61.15
CA LYS A 156 15.90 -28.44 61.98
C LYS A 156 15.98 -27.95 63.43
N ILE A 157 16.28 -26.67 63.64
CA ILE A 157 16.33 -26.05 64.96
C ILE A 157 14.95 -26.11 65.63
N THR A 158 13.87 -25.82 64.90
CA THR A 158 12.50 -25.92 65.44
C THR A 158 12.20 -27.33 65.93
N LYS A 159 12.58 -28.37 65.18
CA LYS A 159 12.43 -29.76 65.63
C LYS A 159 13.25 -30.05 66.89
N GLN A 160 14.50 -29.56 66.93
CA GLN A 160 15.36 -29.72 68.12
C GLN A 160 14.76 -29.04 69.34
N LEU A 161 14.20 -27.83 69.21
CA LEU A 161 13.53 -27.12 70.29
C LEU A 161 12.31 -27.87 70.80
N ILE A 162 11.45 -28.40 69.92
CA ILE A 162 10.29 -29.21 70.32
C ILE A 162 10.74 -30.45 71.11
N THR A 163 11.75 -31.16 70.62
CA THR A 163 12.29 -32.33 71.34
C THR A 163 12.90 -31.95 72.69
N LEU A 164 13.54 -30.78 72.79
CA LEU A 164 14.14 -30.31 74.04
C LEU A 164 13.05 -29.86 75.02
N GLU A 165 12.01 -29.19 74.53
CA GLU A 165 10.82 -28.80 75.29
C GLU A 165 10.11 -30.04 75.86
N GLU A 166 9.89 -31.07 75.05
CA GLU A 166 9.32 -32.35 75.49
C GLU A 166 10.17 -32.98 76.62
N LYS A 167 11.50 -33.03 76.45
CA LYS A 167 12.41 -33.63 77.45
C LYS A 167 12.49 -32.82 78.76
N VAL A 168 12.46 -31.49 78.67
CA VAL A 168 12.63 -30.61 79.85
C VAL A 168 11.32 -30.47 80.61
N PHE A 169 10.22 -30.20 79.90
CA PHE A 169 8.94 -29.93 80.55
C PHE A 169 8.14 -31.19 80.85
N TYR A 170 8.34 -32.28 80.10
CA TYR A 170 7.56 -33.51 80.26
C TYR A 170 8.47 -34.73 80.45
N PRO A 171 9.29 -34.78 81.51
CA PRO A 171 10.25 -35.86 81.74
C PRO A 171 9.60 -37.20 82.11
N LEU A 172 8.30 -37.22 82.42
CA LEU A 172 7.58 -38.41 82.86
C LEU A 172 6.50 -38.79 81.85
N VAL A 173 6.24 -40.09 81.69
CA VAL A 173 5.13 -40.60 80.91
C VAL A 173 4.15 -41.29 81.85
N CYS A 174 2.85 -41.02 81.72
CA CYS A 174 1.85 -41.71 82.53
C CYS A 174 1.77 -43.20 82.13
N HIS A 175 1.98 -44.11 83.07
CA HIS A 175 1.93 -45.56 82.81
C HIS A 175 0.56 -46.04 82.29
N SER A 176 -0.53 -45.34 82.61
CA SER A 176 -1.88 -45.78 82.22
C SER A 176 -2.35 -45.27 80.85
N CYS A 177 -2.00 -44.04 80.47
CA CYS A 177 -2.48 -43.45 79.21
C CYS A 177 -1.36 -43.07 78.23
N SER A 178 -0.11 -43.33 78.60
CA SER A 178 1.09 -43.06 77.80
C SER A 178 1.30 -41.60 77.37
N HIS A 179 0.59 -40.64 77.97
CA HIS A 179 0.79 -39.23 77.68
C HIS A 179 1.97 -38.66 78.48
N PRO A 180 2.78 -37.75 77.88
CA PRO A 180 3.86 -37.06 78.57
C PRO A 180 3.29 -36.07 79.60
N VAL A 181 3.83 -36.07 80.82
CA VAL A 181 3.37 -35.26 81.95
C VAL A 181 4.56 -34.56 82.61
N ARG A 182 4.34 -33.34 83.10
CA ARG A 182 5.37 -32.62 83.87
C ARG A 182 5.61 -33.27 85.23
N ALA A 183 6.82 -33.16 85.74
CA ALA A 183 7.22 -33.71 87.04
C ALA A 183 6.43 -33.11 88.23
N ASP A 184 5.85 -31.92 88.06
CA ASP A 184 5.14 -31.21 89.13
C ASP A 184 3.74 -31.78 89.42
N PHE A 185 3.20 -32.64 88.55
CA PHE A 185 1.87 -33.22 88.72
C PHE A 185 1.90 -34.47 89.60
N LYS A 186 1.05 -34.53 90.64
CA LYS A 186 0.87 -35.73 91.49
C LYS A 186 -0.16 -36.72 90.91
N LEU A 187 -1.07 -36.23 90.07
CA LEU A 187 -2.07 -37.00 89.33
C LEU A 187 -1.92 -36.67 87.84
N CYS A 188 -2.06 -37.66 86.96
CA CYS A 188 -2.01 -37.41 85.52
C CYS A 188 -3.18 -36.47 85.12
N PRO A 189 -2.92 -35.32 84.48
CA PRO A 189 -3.97 -34.39 84.09
C PRO A 189 -4.88 -34.92 82.97
N TYR A 190 -4.47 -35.98 82.26
CA TYR A 190 -5.23 -36.58 81.16
C TYR A 190 -6.16 -37.71 81.62
N CYS A 191 -5.74 -38.55 82.57
CA CYS A 191 -6.50 -39.73 83.01
C CYS A 191 -6.82 -39.80 84.51
N GLY A 192 -6.32 -38.85 85.33
CA GLY A 192 -6.64 -38.74 86.75
C GLY A 192 -5.94 -39.75 87.69
N ILE A 193 -5.10 -40.64 87.17
CA ILE A 193 -4.40 -41.67 87.96
C ILE A 193 -3.12 -41.10 88.60
N ALA A 194 -2.80 -41.53 89.82
CA ALA A 194 -1.58 -41.13 90.53
C ALA A 194 -0.31 -41.57 89.78
N LEU A 195 0.60 -40.62 89.58
CA LEU A 195 1.88 -40.88 88.92
C LEU A 195 2.85 -41.53 89.93
N GLN A 196 3.22 -42.78 89.71
CA GLN A 196 4.28 -43.43 90.49
C GLN A 196 5.64 -43.01 89.91
N LEU A 197 6.48 -42.36 90.73
CA LEU A 197 7.81 -41.90 90.36
C LEU A 197 8.69 -43.11 89.97
N THR A 198 8.98 -43.26 88.68
CA THR A 198 10.06 -44.13 88.21
C THR A 198 10.97 -43.27 87.35
N GLU A 199 12.20 -43.01 87.83
CA GLU A 199 13.20 -42.24 87.09
C GLU A 199 13.62 -42.99 85.82
N ILE A 200 13.56 -42.33 84.67
CA ILE A 200 14.18 -42.82 83.44
C ILE A 200 15.66 -42.46 83.50
N THR A 201 16.52 -43.44 83.71
CA THR A 201 17.97 -43.31 83.57
C THR A 201 18.29 -43.07 82.09
N ILE A 202 18.85 -41.90 81.76
CA ILE A 202 19.31 -41.57 80.40
C ILE A 202 20.71 -42.19 80.22
N SER A 203 20.81 -43.33 79.52
CA SER A 203 22.07 -43.82 78.95
C SER A 203 22.35 -43.13 77.62
N GLN A 204 23.64 -42.81 77.40
CA GLN A 204 24.23 -42.11 76.26
C GLN A 204 23.81 -42.61 74.88
#